data_AF-A0A2A2KCA8-F1
#
_entry.id   AF-A0A2A2KCA8-F1
#
_cell.length_a   1.000
_cell.length_b   1.000
_cell.length_c   1.000
_cell.angle_alpha   90.00
_cell.angle_beta   90.00
_cell.angle_gamma   90.00
#
_symmetry.space_group_name_H-M   'P 1'
#
loop_
_entity.id
_entity.type
_entity.pdbx_description
1 polymer ?
#
loop_
_entity_poly.entity_id
_entity_poly.type
_entity_poly.pdbx_seq_one_letter_code
_entity_poly.pdbx_strand_id
1 'polypeptide(L)'
;MPLDLSTPKSPPNPKSAAERERNDEAAVLSMDEDENQRNSDDQQETHDDSLALHPKIKIARKETHYFTNLNFNKGIDFYAKFMPHLTDEDQIIVEKTPAYFTSPESPKRVFEFDRNMKLILIVRNPVERSISDFTQVYYNRLEQNKTLPVFEEEAFDKNGSLNVEYKPVRCQ
;
A
#
# COMPACT_ATOMS: atom_id res chain seq x y z
N MET A 1 19.86 5.54 -44.70
CA MET A 1 19.53 6.12 -43.38
C MET A 1 19.76 5.03 -42.35
N PRO A 2 20.71 5.15 -41.41
CA PRO A 2 20.87 4.16 -40.36
C PRO A 2 19.88 4.44 -39.21
N LEU A 3 19.23 3.39 -38.73
CA LEU A 3 18.37 3.38 -37.55
C LEU A 3 19.24 3.60 -36.31
N ASP A 4 18.97 4.70 -35.59
CA ASP A 4 19.59 5.01 -34.30
C ASP A 4 19.04 4.06 -33.22
N LEU A 5 19.89 3.15 -32.78
CA LEU A 5 19.66 2.26 -31.64
C LEU A 5 19.93 3.05 -30.36
N SER A 6 18.94 3.82 -29.91
CA SER A 6 18.99 4.46 -28.58
C SER A 6 19.01 3.37 -27.50
N THR A 7 20.12 3.27 -26.78
CA THR A 7 20.31 2.44 -25.58
C THR A 7 19.22 2.69 -24.53
N PRO A 8 18.82 1.69 -23.71
CA PRO A 8 17.84 1.88 -22.66
C PRO A 8 18.35 2.95 -21.67
N LYS A 9 17.52 3.98 -21.43
CA LYS A 9 17.76 5.00 -20.41
C LYS A 9 18.06 4.32 -19.07
N SER A 10 19.29 4.48 -18.59
CA SER A 10 19.67 4.16 -17.22
C SER A 10 18.70 4.86 -16.25
N PRO A 11 18.31 4.22 -15.14
CA PRO A 11 17.46 4.86 -14.14
C PRO A 11 18.13 6.15 -13.64
N PRO A 12 17.34 7.20 -13.32
CA PRO A 12 17.88 8.46 -12.85
C PRO A 12 18.74 8.22 -11.59
N ASN A 13 19.96 8.76 -11.63
CA ASN A 13 20.93 8.73 -10.55
C ASN A 13 20.32 9.38 -9.28
N PRO A 14 20.14 8.67 -8.15
CA PRO A 14 19.48 9.22 -6.96
C PRO A 14 20.32 10.25 -6.21
N LYS A 15 21.49 10.63 -6.73
CA LYS A 15 22.37 11.63 -6.11
C LYS A 15 22.02 13.06 -6.56
N SER A 16 20.86 13.58 -6.12
CA SER A 16 20.68 15.03 -5.92
C SER A 16 19.55 15.40 -4.96
N ALA A 17 19.22 14.52 -4.00
CA ALA A 17 18.29 14.80 -2.89
C ALA A 17 18.97 14.59 -1.52
N ALA A 18 20.31 14.67 -1.47
CA ALA A 18 21.10 14.37 -0.28
C ALA A 18 21.06 15.44 0.83
N GLU A 19 20.23 16.48 0.71
CA GLU A 19 20.26 17.64 1.62
C GLU A 19 18.86 18.21 1.96
N ARG A 20 17.79 17.41 1.87
CA ARG A 20 16.56 17.74 2.59
C ARG A 20 16.50 16.86 3.83
N GLU A 21 16.47 17.55 4.97
CA GLU A 21 16.68 17.03 6.31
C GLU A 21 16.01 15.69 6.55
N ARG A 22 16.81 14.79 7.13
CA ARG A 22 16.45 13.43 7.53
C ARG A 22 15.37 13.49 8.60
N ASN A 23 14.11 13.46 8.17
CA ASN A 23 13.01 13.11 9.05
C ASN A 23 12.62 11.69 8.66
N ASP A 24 13.01 10.72 9.49
CA ASP A 24 12.91 9.29 9.23
C ASP A 24 11.49 8.93 8.77
N GLU A 25 11.31 8.68 7.47
CA GLU A 25 10.03 8.20 6.92
C GLU A 25 9.86 6.73 7.32
N ALA A 26 8.70 6.39 7.89
CA ALA A 26 8.33 5.01 8.18
C ALA A 26 7.23 4.58 7.21
N ALA A 27 7.45 3.48 6.50
CA ALA A 27 6.41 2.86 5.67
C ALA A 27 5.75 1.74 6.47
N VAL A 28 4.42 1.80 6.64
CA VAL A 28 3.63 0.70 7.16
C VAL A 28 3.22 -0.19 5.98
N LEU A 29 3.75 -1.41 5.95
CA LEU A 29 3.26 -2.50 5.11
C LEU A 29 2.19 -3.28 5.89
N SER A 30 0.95 -2.81 5.91
CA SER A 30 -0.12 -3.64 6.51
C SER A 30 -0.52 -4.78 5.56
N MET A 31 -0.97 -5.92 6.08
CA MET A 31 -1.66 -6.93 5.26
C MET A 31 -3.17 -6.75 5.22
N ASP A 32 -3.72 -5.81 5.99
CA ASP A 32 -5.16 -5.58 6.08
C ASP A 32 -5.51 -4.10 5.85
N GLU A 33 -6.51 -3.91 4.99
CA GLU A 33 -7.42 -2.77 4.96
C GLU A 33 -8.70 -3.20 5.70
N ASP A 34 -8.76 -3.09 7.02
CA ASP A 34 -10.09 -3.05 7.66
C ASP A 34 -10.70 -1.65 7.40
N GLU A 35 -11.07 -1.37 6.14
CA GLU A 35 -11.97 -0.27 5.80
C GLU A 35 -13.41 -0.80 5.86
N ASN A 36 -13.98 -0.83 7.05
CA ASN A 36 -15.42 -1.06 7.21
C ASN A 36 -16.15 0.23 6.80
N GLN A 37 -16.46 0.36 5.51
CA GLN A 37 -17.35 1.42 5.02
C GLN A 37 -18.75 1.18 5.59
N ARG A 38 -19.10 1.98 6.61
CA ARG A 38 -20.49 2.25 6.96
C ARG A 38 -20.71 3.75 6.90
N ASN A 39 -21.45 4.14 5.85
CA ASN A 39 -22.28 5.33 5.68
C ASN A 39 -21.79 6.67 6.24
N SER A 40 -21.69 7.61 5.29
CA SER A 40 -21.76 9.08 5.43
C SER A 40 -22.17 9.60 6.81
N ASP A 41 -21.27 10.40 7.38
CA ASP A 41 -21.44 11.36 8.50
C ASP A 41 -20.98 10.95 9.90
N ASP A 42 -20.42 9.75 10.11
CA ASP A 42 -19.72 9.45 11.37
C ASP A 42 -18.29 8.93 11.13
N GLN A 43 -17.42 9.37 12.03
CA GLN A 43 -15.97 9.42 11.84
C GLN A 43 -15.38 8.04 11.58
N GLN A 44 -14.57 7.99 10.52
CA GLN A 44 -13.66 6.92 10.16
C GLN A 44 -12.83 6.52 11.40
N GLU A 45 -13.16 5.39 12.02
CA GLU A 45 -12.45 4.85 13.18
C GLU A 45 -11.80 3.53 12.72
N THR A 46 -10.56 3.60 12.26
CA THR A 46 -9.79 2.43 11.77
C THR A 46 -8.45 2.35 12.51
N HIS A 47 -7.85 1.16 12.59
CA HIS A 47 -6.65 0.86 13.40
C HIS A 47 -5.46 1.85 13.27
N ASP A 48 -5.37 2.55 12.14
CA ASP A 48 -4.40 3.62 11.89
C ASP A 48 -4.54 4.79 12.88
N ASP A 49 -5.74 5.03 13.41
CA ASP A 49 -6.00 6.08 14.38
C ASP A 49 -5.19 5.89 15.65
N SER A 50 -4.95 4.65 16.08
CA SER A 50 -4.15 4.39 17.28
C SER A 50 -2.69 4.89 17.15
N LEU A 51 -2.11 4.79 15.94
CA LEU A 51 -0.80 5.37 15.64
C LEU A 51 -0.90 6.90 15.50
N ALA A 52 -1.99 7.41 14.91
CA ALA A 52 -2.22 8.85 14.74
C ALA A 52 -2.46 9.58 16.08
N LEU A 53 -2.86 8.88 17.14
CA LEU A 53 -3.02 9.44 18.48
C LEU A 53 -1.68 9.92 19.07
N HIS A 54 -0.55 9.39 18.61
CA HIS A 54 0.75 9.80 19.12
C HIS A 54 1.15 11.16 18.51
N PRO A 55 1.46 12.19 19.32
CA PRO A 55 1.70 13.56 18.83
C PRO A 55 2.89 13.69 17.87
N LYS A 56 3.81 12.72 17.89
CA LYS A 56 4.97 12.65 16.99
C LYS A 56 4.74 11.85 15.71
N ILE A 57 3.54 11.30 15.49
CA ILE A 57 3.24 10.50 14.30
C ILE A 57 2.26 11.28 13.43
N LYS A 58 2.58 11.40 12.14
CA LYS A 58 1.71 11.96 11.12
C LYS A 58 1.43 10.90 10.07
N ILE A 59 0.16 10.53 9.90
CA ILE A 59 -0.23 9.50 8.95
C ILE A 59 -0.66 10.13 7.62
N ALA A 60 -0.13 9.62 6.51
CA ALA A 60 -0.65 9.90 5.18
C ALA A 60 -2.04 9.24 5.04
N ARG A 61 -3.09 10.06 4.95
CA ARG A 61 -4.49 9.59 4.98
C ARG A 61 -4.93 8.76 3.77
N LYS A 62 -4.17 8.80 2.68
CA LYS A 62 -4.52 8.14 1.43
C LYS A 62 -3.42 7.18 1.05
N GLU A 63 -3.83 5.99 0.63
CA GLU A 63 -2.92 5.00 0.08
C GLU A 63 -2.29 5.53 -1.20
N THR A 64 -0.96 5.57 -1.23
CA THR A 64 -0.24 6.16 -2.34
C THR A 64 -0.02 5.16 -3.46
N HIS A 65 0.03 3.86 -3.13
CA HIS A 65 0.49 2.79 -4.01
C HIS A 65 1.80 3.12 -4.74
N TYR A 66 2.66 3.95 -4.15
CA TYR A 66 3.82 4.51 -4.83
C TYR A 66 4.89 3.47 -5.14
N PHE A 67 5.22 2.61 -4.17
CA PHE A 67 6.21 1.53 -4.37
C PHE A 67 5.65 0.35 -5.19
N THR A 68 4.40 0.40 -5.65
CA THR A 68 3.83 -0.60 -6.58
C THR A 68 4.04 -0.19 -8.04
N ASN A 69 3.74 -1.11 -8.97
CA ASN A 69 3.77 -0.81 -10.40
C ASN A 69 2.78 0.28 -10.85
N LEU A 70 1.80 0.65 -10.02
CA LEU A 70 0.76 1.61 -10.37
C LEU A 70 1.28 3.04 -10.49
N ASN A 71 2.12 3.46 -9.53
CA ASN A 71 2.46 4.87 -9.35
C ASN A 71 3.97 5.16 -9.30
N PHE A 72 4.84 4.13 -9.31
CA PHE A 72 6.29 4.34 -9.20
C PHE A 72 6.87 5.21 -10.32
N ASN A 73 6.33 5.09 -11.54
CA ASN A 73 6.76 5.88 -12.70
C ASN A 73 6.35 7.37 -12.64
N LYS A 74 5.49 7.77 -11.69
CA LYS A 74 5.05 9.16 -11.52
C LYS A 74 6.09 10.03 -10.80
N GLY A 75 7.16 9.44 -10.29
CA GLY A 75 8.27 10.14 -9.66
C GLY A 75 7.99 10.58 -8.22
N ILE A 76 9.02 11.06 -7.54
CA ILE A 76 8.98 11.40 -6.11
C ILE A 76 8.04 12.58 -5.82
N ASP A 77 7.91 13.52 -6.75
CA ASP A 77 6.99 14.66 -6.61
C ASP A 77 5.51 14.23 -6.54
N PHE A 78 5.18 13.06 -7.11
CA PHE A 78 3.86 12.48 -6.93
C PHE A 78 3.67 11.97 -5.51
N TYR A 79 4.64 11.22 -4.98
CA TYR A 79 4.59 10.67 -3.61
C TYR A 79 4.52 11.77 -2.55
N ALA A 80 5.34 12.82 -2.69
CA ALA A 80 5.39 13.94 -1.75
C ALA A 80 4.06 14.68 -1.59
N LYS A 81 3.17 14.65 -2.59
CA LYS A 81 1.84 15.28 -2.51
C LYS A 81 0.89 14.60 -1.53
N PHE A 82 1.16 13.35 -1.17
CA PHE A 82 0.36 12.58 -0.22
C PHE A 82 0.88 12.72 1.21
N MET A 83 2.10 13.25 1.38
CA MET A 83 2.72 13.40 2.69
C MET A 83 2.12 14.59 3.44
N PRO A 84 1.78 14.42 4.73
CA PRO A 84 1.34 15.53 5.56
C PRO A 84 2.49 16.52 5.80
N HIS A 85 2.14 17.77 6.05
CA HIS A 85 3.11 18.75 6.54
C HIS A 85 3.50 18.44 7.99
N LEU A 86 4.80 18.39 8.25
CA LEU A 86 5.35 18.29 9.60
C LEU A 86 5.31 19.66 10.28
N THR A 87 4.91 19.68 11.55
CA THR A 87 4.92 20.90 12.38
C THR A 87 6.18 20.99 13.24
N ASP A 88 6.81 19.85 13.52
CA ASP A 88 7.97 19.73 14.40
C ASP A 88 9.01 18.79 13.76
N GLU A 89 10.29 19.03 14.01
CA GLU A 89 11.41 18.27 13.44
C GLU A 89 11.48 16.82 13.95
N ASP A 90 10.86 16.52 15.08
CA ASP A 90 10.87 15.19 15.70
C ASP A 90 9.65 14.33 15.32
N GLN A 91 8.85 14.79 14.34
CA GLN A 91 7.71 14.06 13.82
C GLN A 91 8.12 13.06 12.73
N ILE A 92 7.47 11.89 12.77
CA ILE A 92 7.65 10.79 11.84
C ILE A 92 6.42 10.72 10.95
N ILE A 93 6.66 10.62 9.64
CA ILE A 93 5.60 10.36 8.66
C ILE A 93 5.41 8.85 8.53
N VAL A 94 4.16 8.43 8.58
CA VAL A 94 3.75 7.05 8.38
C VAL A 94 2.85 6.98 7.15
N GLU A 95 3.26 6.20 6.15
CA GLU A 95 2.43 5.89 4.98
C GLU A 95 2.01 4.42 5.00
N LYS A 96 0.71 4.16 4.82
CA LYS A 96 0.17 2.80 4.72
C LYS A 96 -0.34 2.55 3.32
N THR A 97 0.18 1.50 2.69
CA THR A 97 -0.45 0.87 1.52
C THR A 97 -0.31 -0.66 1.65
N PRO A 98 -1.40 -1.41 1.90
CA PRO A 98 -1.32 -2.85 2.12
C PRO A 98 -0.86 -3.65 0.91
N ALA A 99 -1.14 -3.14 -0.29
CA ALA A 99 -0.68 -3.72 -1.55
C ALA A 99 0.85 -3.84 -1.66
N TYR A 100 1.64 -3.16 -0.83
CA TYR A 100 3.10 -3.32 -0.84
C TYR A 100 3.55 -4.72 -0.43
N PHE A 101 2.82 -5.39 0.46
CA PHE A 101 3.23 -6.71 0.94
C PHE A 101 3.15 -7.76 -0.18
N THR A 102 2.12 -7.68 -1.02
CA THR A 102 1.87 -8.64 -2.11
C THR A 102 2.50 -8.21 -3.44
N SER A 103 3.23 -7.09 -3.47
CA SER A 103 3.85 -6.52 -4.66
C SER A 103 5.34 -6.87 -4.71
N PRO A 104 5.79 -7.75 -5.64
CA PRO A 104 7.17 -8.24 -5.70
C PRO A 104 8.23 -7.15 -5.88
N GLU A 105 7.88 -6.03 -6.51
CA GLU A 105 8.79 -4.93 -6.77
C GLU A 105 8.94 -3.97 -5.59
N SER A 106 7.98 -3.97 -4.65
CA SER A 106 7.94 -3.00 -3.57
C SER A 106 9.14 -3.10 -2.62
N PRO A 107 9.60 -4.28 -2.17
CA PRO A 107 10.78 -4.39 -1.30
C PRO A 107 12.04 -3.74 -1.89
N LYS A 108 12.30 -4.00 -3.18
CA LYS A 108 13.47 -3.44 -3.88
C LYS A 108 13.37 -1.91 -4.00
N ARG A 109 12.19 -1.39 -4.35
CA ARG A 109 11.98 0.05 -4.53
C ARG A 109 12.08 0.82 -3.22
N VAL A 110 11.52 0.27 -2.14
CA VAL A 110 11.67 0.82 -0.79
C VAL A 110 13.14 0.88 -0.39
N PHE A 111 13.89 -0.21 -0.59
CA PHE A 111 15.32 -0.25 -0.26
C PHE A 111 16.16 0.71 -1.11
N GLU A 112 15.82 0.90 -2.39
CA GLU A 112 16.48 1.85 -3.28
C GLU A 112 16.13 3.31 -2.95
N PHE A 113 14.93 3.54 -2.40
CA PHE A 113 14.44 4.86 -1.99
C PHE A 113 15.13 5.33 -0.70
N ASP A 114 15.03 4.53 0.38
CA ASP A 114 15.76 4.76 1.61
C ASP A 114 16.08 3.42 2.29
N ARG A 115 17.38 3.17 2.49
CA ARG A 115 17.87 1.94 3.14
C ARG A 115 17.60 1.92 4.64
N ASN A 116 17.34 3.07 5.25
CA ASN A 116 17.09 3.19 6.69
C ASN A 116 15.60 3.16 7.05
N MET A 117 14.72 3.27 6.04
CA MET A 117 13.27 3.29 6.18
C MET A 117 12.79 2.13 7.03
N LYS A 118 11.96 2.44 8.03
CA LYS A 118 11.39 1.44 8.92
C LYS A 118 10.13 0.86 8.30
N LEU A 119 10.02 -0.46 8.35
CA LEU A 119 8.87 -1.21 7.85
C LEU A 119 8.09 -1.77 9.02
N ILE A 120 6.79 -1.50 9.04
CA ILE A 120 5.86 -2.08 10.03
C ILE A 120 4.97 -3.07 9.31
N LEU A 121 5.00 -4.35 9.73
CA LEU A 121 4.15 -5.41 9.18
C LEU A 121 3.11 -5.83 10.20
N ILE A 122 1.83 -5.72 9.83
CA ILE A 122 0.69 -6.19 10.63
C ILE A 122 0.16 -7.46 9.99
N VAL A 123 0.10 -8.55 10.76
CA VAL A 123 -0.34 -9.87 10.29
C VAL A 123 -1.54 -10.37 11.09
N ARG A 124 -2.41 -11.15 10.43
CA ARG A 124 -3.60 -11.78 11.00
C ARG A 124 -3.63 -13.27 10.65
N ASN A 125 -4.47 -14.05 11.35
CA ASN A 125 -4.80 -15.41 10.93
C ASN A 125 -5.26 -15.43 9.45
N PRO A 126 -4.63 -16.23 8.56
CA PRO A 126 -4.90 -16.21 7.13
C PRO A 126 -6.33 -16.60 6.77
N VAL A 127 -6.97 -17.48 7.56
CA VAL A 127 -8.38 -17.88 7.35
C VAL A 127 -9.30 -16.69 7.61
N GLU A 128 -9.13 -16.03 8.75
CA GLU A 128 -9.93 -14.86 9.09
C GLU A 128 -9.70 -13.70 8.12
N ARG A 129 -8.44 -13.48 7.73
CA ARG A 129 -8.09 -12.45 6.74
C ARG A 129 -8.76 -12.71 5.39
N SER A 130 -8.81 -13.97 4.95
CA SER A 130 -9.47 -14.34 3.70
C SER A 130 -10.97 -14.05 3.72
N ILE A 131 -11.62 -14.28 4.86
CA ILE A 131 -13.05 -13.96 5.04
C ILE A 131 -13.24 -12.43 5.08
N SER A 132 -12.36 -11.69 5.75
CA SER A 132 -12.41 -10.22 5.82
C SER A 132 -12.30 -9.59 4.42
N ASP A 133 -11.29 -9.99 3.66
CA ASP A 133 -11.05 -9.52 2.29
C ASP A 133 -12.25 -9.80 1.38
N PHE A 134 -12.80 -11.02 1.41
CA PHE A 134 -14.02 -11.34 0.66
C PHE A 134 -15.18 -10.41 1.04
N THR A 135 -15.40 -10.22 2.36
CA THR A 135 -16.50 -9.41 2.88
C THR A 135 -16.37 -7.96 2.42
N GLN A 136 -15.17 -7.40 2.47
CA GLN A 136 -14.89 -6.05 1.99
C GLN A 136 -15.15 -5.93 0.48
N VAL A 137 -14.64 -6.85 -0.34
CA VAL A 137 -14.89 -6.86 -1.78
C VAL A 137 -16.38 -6.98 -2.09
N TYR A 138 -17.10 -7.82 -1.35
CA TYR A 138 -18.53 -8.01 -1.50
C TYR A 138 -19.30 -6.71 -1.27
N TYR A 139 -19.08 -6.03 -0.14
CA TYR A 139 -19.77 -4.78 0.19
C TYR A 139 -19.37 -3.64 -0.76
N ASN A 140 -18.10 -3.52 -1.12
CA ASN A 140 -17.64 -2.52 -2.10
C ASN A 140 -18.33 -2.70 -3.46
N ARG A 141 -18.55 -3.94 -3.91
CA ARG A 141 -19.30 -4.21 -5.16
C ARG A 141 -20.79 -3.97 -5.00
N LEU A 142 -21.36 -4.26 -3.84
CA LEU A 142 -22.76 -3.98 -3.53
C LEU A 142 -23.05 -2.48 -3.61
N GLU A 143 -22.24 -1.65 -2.96
CA GLU A 143 -22.38 -0.18 -3.01
C GLU A 143 -22.23 0.38 -4.43
N GLN A 144 -21.36 -0.25 -5.23
CA GLN A 144 -21.12 0.13 -6.63
C GLN A 144 -22.14 -0.46 -7.61
N ASN A 145 -23.18 -1.15 -7.13
CA ASN A 145 -24.17 -1.87 -7.96
C ASN A 145 -23.52 -2.79 -9.02
N LYS A 146 -22.43 -3.48 -8.65
CA LYS A 146 -21.72 -4.44 -9.50
C LYS A 146 -22.16 -5.87 -9.19
N THR A 147 -21.74 -6.80 -10.04
CA THR A 147 -21.96 -8.24 -9.79
C THR A 147 -21.25 -8.68 -8.51
N LEU A 148 -22.03 -9.27 -7.62
CA LEU A 148 -21.56 -9.72 -6.31
C LEU A 148 -20.73 -11.00 -6.48
N PRO A 149 -19.58 -11.10 -5.81
CA PRO A 149 -18.76 -12.29 -5.86
C PRO A 149 -19.40 -13.40 -4.99
N VAL A 150 -19.13 -14.66 -5.36
CA VAL A 150 -19.46 -15.84 -4.56
C VAL A 150 -18.16 -16.39 -3.99
N PHE A 151 -18.12 -16.63 -2.69
CA PHE A 151 -16.87 -17.00 -2.01
C PHE A 151 -16.26 -18.27 -2.59
N GLU A 152 -17.09 -19.29 -2.80
CA GLU A 152 -16.66 -20.59 -3.29
C GLU A 152 -16.06 -20.50 -4.71
N GLU A 153 -16.59 -19.62 -5.56
CA GLU A 153 -16.09 -19.41 -6.93
C GLU A 153 -14.76 -18.64 -6.98
N GLU A 154 -14.51 -17.78 -5.98
CA GLU A 154 -13.26 -17.03 -5.88
C GLU A 154 -12.15 -17.86 -5.20
N ALA A 155 -12.51 -18.55 -4.11
CA ALA A 155 -11.56 -19.27 -3.26
C ALA A 155 -11.16 -20.65 -3.81
N PHE A 156 -12.00 -21.29 -4.63
CA PHE A 156 -11.75 -22.64 -5.15
C PHE A 156 -11.78 -22.70 -6.68
N ASP A 157 -11.00 -23.62 -7.25
CA ASP A 157 -11.07 -23.96 -8.66
C ASP A 157 -12.25 -24.92 -8.96
N LYS A 158 -12.45 -25.23 -10.24
CA LYS A 158 -13.50 -26.16 -10.69
C LYS A 158 -13.34 -27.59 -10.16
N ASN A 159 -12.17 -27.93 -9.63
CA ASN A 159 -11.85 -29.24 -9.08
C ASN A 159 -11.98 -29.27 -7.55
N GLY A 160 -12.38 -28.15 -6.92
CA GLY A 160 -12.47 -28.01 -5.46
C GLY A 160 -11.12 -27.79 -4.77
N SER A 161 -10.05 -27.53 -5.54
CA SER A 161 -8.73 -27.17 -5.00
C SER A 161 -8.65 -25.67 -4.74
N LEU A 162 -7.79 -25.27 -3.81
CA LEU A 162 -7.62 -23.86 -3.43
C LEU A 162 -7.08 -23.03 -4.59
N ASN A 163 -7.75 -21.93 -4.90
CA ASN A 163 -7.30 -20.97 -5.90
C ASN A 163 -6.14 -20.11 -5.34
N VAL A 164 -4.91 -20.48 -5.67
CA VAL A 164 -3.70 -19.74 -5.25
C VAL A 164 -3.60 -18.33 -5.84
N GLU A 165 -4.36 -18.04 -6.90
CA GLU A 165 -4.43 -16.72 -7.49
C GLU A 165 -5.39 -15.79 -6.73
N TYR A 166 -6.25 -16.33 -5.85
CA TYR A 166 -7.14 -15.53 -5.01
C TYR A 166 -6.30 -14.61 -4.13
N LYS A 167 -6.55 -13.29 -4.23
CA LYS A 167 -5.70 -12.25 -3.62
C LYS A 167 -5.39 -12.48 -2.14
N PRO A 168 -6.37 -12.80 -1.29
CA PRO A 168 -6.08 -13.03 0.12
C PRO A 168 -5.53 -14.43 0.42
N VAL A 169 -5.31 -15.30 -0.55
CA VAL A 169 -4.59 -16.57 -0.34
C VAL A 169 -3.16 -16.49 -0.89
N ARG A 170 -2.93 -15.59 -1.85
CA ARG A 170 -1.64 -15.41 -2.52
C ARG A 170 -0.55 -14.96 -1.53
N CYS A 171 0.48 -15.79 -1.38
CA CYS A 171 1.77 -15.44 -0.79
C CYS A 171 2.83 -15.60 -1.88
N GLN A 172 3.62 -14.56 -2.18
CA GLN A 172 4.72 -14.59 -3.16
C GLN A 172 6.05 -14.29 -2.49
#